data_AF-A0A7W9UMR9-F1
#
_entry.id   AF-A0A7W9UMR9-F1
#
_cell.length_a   1.000
_cell.length_b   1.000
_cell.length_c   1.000
_cell.angle_alpha   90.00
_cell.angle_beta   90.00
_cell.angle_gamma   90.00
#
_symmetry.space_group_name_H-M   'P 1'
#
loop_
_entity.id
_entity.type
_entity.pdbx_description
1 polymer ?
#
loop_
_entity_poly.entity_id
_entity_poly.type
_entity_poly.pdbx_seq_one_letter_code
_entity_poly.pdbx_strand_id
1 'polypeptide(L)' 'MAARDPIPPTNVRLVSADGEEIPLELDYVGVDDDGIHVWNALVPDSFVPAASLVLRVSVWPAKTAIQFGLSVQGGGA' A
#
# COMPACT_ATOMS: atom_id res chain seq x y z
N MET A 1 0.47 28.19 11.04
CA MET A 1 1.32 27.31 10.21
C MET A 1 0.39 26.49 9.34
N ALA A 2 0.50 26.57 8.01
CA ALA A 2 -0.28 25.70 7.15
C ALA A 2 0.11 24.24 7.43
N ALA A 3 -0.85 23.37 7.69
CA ALA A 3 -0.61 21.94 7.65
C ALA A 3 -0.07 21.65 6.25
N ARG A 4 1.21 21.27 6.14
CA ARG A 4 1.77 20.87 4.85
C ARG A 4 1.03 19.61 4.46
N ASP A 5 0.49 19.57 3.25
CA ASP A 5 -0.16 18.38 2.72
C ASP A 5 0.79 17.17 2.86
N PRO A 6 0.26 15.99 3.22
CA PRO A 6 1.06 14.79 3.43
C PRO A 6 1.77 14.39 2.13
N ILE A 7 3.06 14.07 2.23
CA ILE A 7 3.83 13.63 1.06
C ILE A 7 3.47 12.15 0.79
N PRO A 8 2.91 11.80 -0.38
CA PRO A 8 2.63 10.42 -0.72
C PRO A 8 3.91 9.63 -0.99
N PRO A 9 3.97 8.34 -0.63
CA PRO A 9 4.99 7.45 -1.17
C PRO A 9 4.81 7.32 -2.68
N THR A 10 5.92 7.15 -3.41
CA THR A 10 5.90 7.18 -4.88
C THR A 10 6.36 5.87 -5.51
N ASN A 11 5.79 5.58 -6.68
CA ASN A 11 6.09 4.39 -7.49
C ASN A 11 5.93 3.10 -6.66
N VAL A 12 4.80 2.99 -5.96
CA VAL A 12 4.44 1.81 -5.17
C VAL A 12 3.98 0.71 -6.12
N ARG A 13 4.58 -0.47 -6.03
CA ARG A 13 4.28 -1.63 -6.86
C ARG A 13 4.26 -2.91 -6.03
N LEU A 14 3.31 -3.79 -6.31
CA LEU A 14 3.41 -5.18 -5.89
C LEU A 14 4.21 -5.96 -6.91
N VAL A 15 5.12 -6.79 -6.42
CA VAL A 15 5.90 -7.72 -7.24
C VAL A 15 5.59 -9.14 -6.77
N SER A 16 5.08 -9.95 -7.68
CA SER A 16 4.77 -11.36 -7.45
C SER A 16 6.00 -12.26 -7.66
N ALA A 17 5.88 -13.52 -7.26
CA ALA A 17 6.97 -14.51 -7.34
C ALA A 17 7.43 -14.82 -8.77
N ASP A 18 6.52 -14.72 -9.75
CA ASP A 18 6.78 -14.89 -11.18
C ASP A 18 7.36 -13.62 -11.84
N GLY A 19 7.50 -12.53 -11.06
CA GLY A 19 8.13 -11.30 -11.49
C GLY A 19 7.18 -10.29 -12.15
N GLU A 20 5.87 -10.53 -12.12
CA GLU A 20 4.88 -9.54 -12.52
C GLU A 20 4.93 -8.33 -11.56
N GLU A 21 4.97 -7.13 -12.13
CA GLU A 21 4.93 -5.88 -11.36
C GLU A 21 3.61 -5.16 -11.61
N ILE A 22 2.85 -4.92 -10.55
CA ILE A 22 1.56 -4.24 -10.61
C ILE A 22 1.69 -2.88 -9.90
N PRO A 23 1.54 -1.76 -10.62
CA PRO A 23 1.51 -0.46 -9.97
C PRO A 23 0.28 -0.35 -9.07
N LEU A 24 0.47 0.20 -7.88
CA LEU A 24 -0.60 0.43 -6.92
C LEU A 24 -0.98 1.89 -6.87
N GLU A 25 -2.28 2.14 -6.98
CA GLU A 25 -2.86 3.43 -6.62
C GLU A 25 -3.00 3.52 -5.10
N LEU A 26 -2.83 4.73 -4.58
CA LEU A 26 -2.87 5.00 -3.15
C LEU A 26 -3.91 6.07 -2.85
N ASP A 27 -4.78 5.77 -1.90
CA ASP A 27 -5.72 6.73 -1.33
C ASP A 27 -5.26 7.16 0.06
N TYR A 28 -5.26 8.47 0.30
CA TYR A 28 -4.93 8.98 1.64
C TYR A 28 -6.07 8.68 2.61
N VAL A 29 -5.76 7.97 3.70
CA VAL A 29 -6.75 7.60 4.73
C VAL A 29 -6.80 8.66 5.82
N GLY A 30 -5.63 9.12 6.26
CA GLY A 30 -5.53 10.02 7.40
C GLY A 30 -4.19 9.90 8.12
N VAL A 31 -4.19 10.32 9.37
CA VAL A 31 -3.03 10.25 10.26
C VAL A 31 -3.44 9.49 11.52
N ASP A 32 -2.58 8.58 12.00
CA ASP A 32 -2.81 7.89 13.27
C ASP A 32 -2.37 8.73 14.49
N ASP A 33 -2.56 8.17 15.69
CA ASP A 33 -2.25 8.83 16.95
C ASP A 33 -0.74 9.12 17.13
N ASP A 34 0.14 8.40 16.43
CA ASP A 34 1.60 8.58 16.43
C ASP A 34 2.06 9.62 15.37
N GLY A 35 1.12 10.18 14.61
CA GLY A 35 1.40 11.12 13.54
C GLY A 35 1.91 10.46 12.26
N ILE A 36 1.62 9.17 12.05
CA ILE A 36 1.94 8.42 10.84
C ILE A 36 0.83 8.63 9.81
N HIS A 37 1.21 9.07 8.62
CA HIS A 37 0.33 9.22 7.47
C HIS A 37 0.03 7.86 6.85
N VAL A 38 -1.24 7.47 6.86
CA VAL A 38 -1.72 6.17 6.39
C VAL A 38 -2.29 6.31 4.98
N TRP A 39 -1.82 5.45 4.08
CA TRP A 39 -2.27 5.34 2.70
C TRP A 39 -2.87 3.96 2.47
N ASN A 40 -4.04 3.88 1.86
CA ASN A 40 -4.65 2.62 1.47
C ASN A 40 -4.19 2.25 0.06
N ALA A 41 -3.55 1.09 -0.09
CA ALA A 41 -3.20 0.54 -1.38
C ALA A 41 -4.44 -0.08 -2.05
N LEU A 42 -4.82 0.45 -3.20
CA LEU A 42 -5.87 -0.09 -4.05
C LEU A 42 -5.31 -1.24 -4.86
N VAL A 43 -5.56 -2.46 -4.39
CA VAL A 43 -5.18 -3.69 -5.10
C VAL A 43 -6.30 -4.00 -6.11
N PRO A 44 -5.98 -4.17 -7.41
CA PRO A 44 -6.99 -4.53 -8.41
C PRO A 44 -7.65 -5.87 -8.09
N ASP A 45 -8.97 -6.01 -8.30
CA ASP A 45 -9.69 -7.28 -8.08
C ASP A 45 -9.17 -8.44 -8.94
N SER A 46 -8.53 -8.14 -10.08
CA SER A 46 -7.89 -9.12 -10.95
C SER A 46 -6.59 -9.69 -10.38
N PHE A 47 -6.11 -9.16 -9.26
CA PHE A 47 -4.88 -9.60 -8.62
C PHE A 47 -5.10 -10.92 -7.88
N VAL A 48 -4.40 -11.96 -8.33
CA VAL A 48 -4.36 -13.25 -7.64
C VAL A 48 -3.13 -13.28 -6.75
N PRO A 49 -3.26 -13.27 -5.42
CA PRO A 49 -2.10 -13.26 -4.53
C PRO A 49 -1.30 -14.55 -4.70
N ALA A 50 -0.06 -14.41 -5.19
CA ALA A 50 0.93 -15.48 -5.15
C ALA A 50 1.35 -15.76 -3.69
N ALA A 51 1.90 -16.95 -3.44
CA ALA A 51 2.35 -17.35 -2.09
C ALA A 51 3.40 -16.40 -1.48
N SER A 52 4.11 -15.62 -2.30
CA SER A 52 5.01 -14.55 -1.85
C SER A 52 4.81 -13.29 -2.67
N LEU A 53 4.70 -12.15 -1.98
CA LEU A 53 4.56 -10.83 -2.55
C LEU A 53 5.63 -9.91 -1.97
N VAL A 54 6.20 -9.05 -2.81
CA VAL A 54 7.16 -8.02 -2.39
C VAL A 54 6.59 -6.66 -2.73
N LEU A 55 6.50 -5.77 -1.75
CA LEU A 55 6.17 -4.37 -1.98
C LEU A 55 7.43 -3.60 -2.37
N ARG A 56 7.45 -3.01 -3.56
CA ARG A 56 8.50 -2.09 -3.99
C ARG A 56 8.00 -0.67 -3.94
N VAL A 57 8.78 0.21 -3.30
CA VAL A 57 8.50 1.64 -3.20
C VAL A 57 9.77 2.40 -3.53
N SER A 58 9.69 3.40 -4.41
CA SER A 58 10.87 4.19 -4.78
C SER A 58 11.18 5.29 -3.76
N VAL A 59 10.15 5.94 -3.22
CA VAL A 59 10.31 6.94 -2.16
C VAL A 59 9.39 6.59 -1.01
N TRP A 60 9.98 6.37 0.17
CA TRP A 60 9.26 6.14 1.42
C TRP A 60 9.43 7.36 2.33
N PRO A 61 8.43 8.25 2.44
CA PRO A 61 8.50 9.41 3.30
C PRO A 61 8.56 9.01 4.79
N ALA A 62 9.10 9.90 5.62
CA ALA A 62 9.10 9.69 7.07
C ALA A 62 7.67 9.69 7.61
N LYS A 63 7.41 8.86 8.62
CA LYS A 63 6.10 8.71 9.25
C LYS A 63 5.00 8.36 8.24
N THR A 64 5.26 7.34 7.41
CA THR A 64 4.32 6.85 6.41
C THR A 64 4.07 5.36 6.60
N ALA A 65 2.80 4.96 6.52
CA ALA A 65 2.36 3.57 6.46
C ALA A 65 1.51 3.34 5.22
N ILE A 66 1.63 2.14 4.64
CA ILE A 66 0.76 1.66 3.57
C ILE A 66 -0.04 0.50 4.14
N GLN A 67 -1.36 0.67 4.18
CA GLN A 67 -2.30 -0.36 4.54
C GLN A 67 -2.77 -1.08 3.27
N PHE A 68 -2.85 -2.41 3.34
CA PHE A 68 -3.46 -3.20 2.29
C PHE A 68 -4.86 -3.61 2.73
N GLY A 69 -5.87 -3.24 1.95
CA GLY A 69 -7.23 -3.76 2.06
C GLY A 69 -7.31 -5.20 1.55
N LEU A 70 -6.44 -6.09 2.01
CA LEU A 70 -6.56 -7.52 1.70
C LEU A 70 -7.77 -8.04 2.48
N SER A 71 -8.92 -8.06 1.82
CA SER A 71 -10.01 -8.92 2.24
C SER A 71 -9.50 -10.35 2.08
N VAL A 72 -9.05 -10.95 3.18
CA VAL A 72 -8.70 -12.37 3.22
C VAL A 72 -10.02 -13.13 3.03
N GLN A 73 -10.41 -13.39 1.79
CA GLN A 73 -11.40 -14.44 1.50
C GLN A 73 -10.69 -15.79 1.72
N GLY A 74 -10.58 -16.19 2.98
CA GLY A 74 -9.99 -17.46 3.40
C GLY A 74 -9.89 -17.52 4.94
N GLY A 75 -10.55 -18.43 5.66
CA GLY A 75 -11.14 -19.68 5.22
C GLY A 75 -12.38 -20.04 6.01
N GLY A 76 -13.31 -20.68 5.32
CA GLY A 76 -14.11 -21.70 5.97
C GLY A 76 -13.17 -22.75 6.55
N ALA A 77 -13.29 -22.94 7.85
CA ALA A 77 -13.09 -24.21 8.52
C ALA A 77 -14.26 -24.36 9.49
#